data_AF-K9KAM4-F1
#
_entry.id   AF-K9KAM4-F1
#
_cell.length_a   1.000
_cell.length_b   1.000
_cell.length_c   1.000
_cell.angle_alpha   90.00
_cell.angle_beta   90.00
_cell.angle_gamma   90.00
#
_symmetry.space_group_name_H-M   'P 1'
#
loop_
_entity.id
_entity.type
_entity.pdbx_description
1 polymer ?
#
loop_
_entity_poly.entity_id
_entity_poly.type
_entity_poly.pdbx_seq_one_letter_code
_entity_poly.pdbx_strand_id
1 'polypeptide(L)'
;KVGDKILGDLSYRSAGSLFPHHGTFEVIKNTDIDLDKKIPEDYCPLDVQIPSDLEGSAYIKVSIQKQAPDIGDLGTVNLFKRPLPKSKPGSPHWQTKLEAAQNVLLCKEIFAQLSREAVQFKSQIPHIVVKNQIISQPFPSLQLSISLCHSSNDKKSQKSATEKQSPEDHLYVLEHNLHLLMREFHKQTLSSITMPHPASAPFGHKRMRLSGPQAFDKNEINSLQSSEGLLEKIIKQAKHIFLRSRTAATIDSLASRIEDPQIQAHWSNINDVYESSVKVLITSQGYEQICKSIQLQLNIGVEQIRVVHRDGRVITLSHQEQELQDFLLSQMSQHQVHAVQQLAKVMGWQVLSFSNHVGLGPIESIGNASAITVASPNGDYAISVRNGPESGSKIMVQFPRNQCKDLPKSDVLQDSKWNHLRGPFREVQWNKMEGRNFVYKMELLMSALSPCLL
;
A
#
# COMPACT_ATOMS: atom_id res chain seq x y z
N LYS A 1 30.93 50.39 -15.34
CA LYS A 1 29.58 50.75 -14.85
C LYS A 1 29.62 50.65 -13.33
N VAL A 2 29.59 51.78 -12.63
CA VAL A 2 29.42 51.83 -11.17
C VAL A 2 27.91 51.74 -10.94
N GLY A 3 27.41 50.61 -10.48
CA GLY A 3 25.99 50.41 -10.20
C GLY A 3 25.81 50.15 -8.72
N ASP A 4 24.98 50.94 -8.06
CA ASP A 4 24.63 50.78 -6.63
C ASP A 4 23.71 49.58 -6.34
N LYS A 5 23.43 48.77 -7.36
CA LYS A 5 22.51 47.62 -7.32
C LYS A 5 23.17 46.41 -7.95
N ILE A 6 23.12 45.29 -7.25
CA ILE A 6 23.50 43.98 -7.79
C ILE A 6 22.23 43.18 -8.01
N LEU A 7 22.03 42.69 -9.23
CA LEU A 7 20.93 41.79 -9.56
C LEU A 7 21.43 40.34 -9.46
N GLY A 8 20.67 39.51 -8.76
CA GLY A 8 20.85 38.06 -8.74
C GLY A 8 19.64 37.33 -9.33
N ASP A 9 19.76 36.02 -9.52
CA ASP A 9 18.68 35.15 -9.99
C ASP A 9 18.59 33.88 -9.13
N LEU A 10 17.41 33.61 -8.59
CA LEU A 10 17.07 32.42 -7.81
C LEU A 10 16.54 31.26 -8.67
N SER A 11 16.37 31.47 -9.98
CA SER A 11 15.81 30.44 -10.85
C SER A 11 16.72 29.20 -10.98
N TYR A 12 16.11 28.03 -11.09
CA TYR A 12 16.82 26.75 -11.29
C TYR A 12 17.27 26.53 -12.75
N ARG A 13 17.42 27.60 -13.56
CA ARG A 13 17.77 27.48 -14.99
C ARG A 13 19.11 26.79 -15.21
N SER A 14 20.09 27.07 -14.36
CA SER A 14 21.40 26.39 -14.37
C SER A 14 21.30 24.90 -14.05
N ALA A 15 20.27 24.48 -13.33
CA ALA A 15 19.97 23.09 -13.01
C ALA A 15 19.09 22.40 -14.07
N GLY A 16 18.59 23.13 -15.09
CA GLY A 16 17.75 22.57 -16.16
C GLY A 16 16.27 22.92 -16.06
N SER A 17 15.87 23.82 -15.16
CA SER A 17 14.48 24.28 -15.11
C SER A 17 14.07 25.03 -16.38
N LEU A 18 12.87 24.71 -16.86
CA LEU A 18 12.20 25.40 -17.97
C LEU A 18 11.10 26.34 -17.47
N PHE A 19 11.04 26.61 -16.17
CA PHE A 19 10.01 27.46 -15.61
C PHE A 19 10.14 28.89 -16.15
N PRO A 20 9.06 29.48 -16.68
CA PRO A 20 9.13 30.82 -17.25
C PRO A 20 9.31 31.91 -16.18
N HIS A 21 8.93 31.65 -14.93
CA HIS A 21 9.03 32.64 -13.85
C HIS A 21 10.48 33.07 -13.60
N HIS A 22 10.71 34.38 -13.57
CA HIS A 22 12.02 34.93 -13.25
C HIS A 22 12.21 34.94 -11.73
N GLY A 23 13.40 34.55 -11.26
CA GLY A 23 13.77 34.55 -9.84
C GLY A 23 14.62 35.75 -9.46
N THR A 24 14.49 36.87 -10.18
CA THR A 24 15.38 38.03 -10.03
C THR A 24 15.19 38.71 -8.67
N PHE A 25 16.29 38.99 -7.98
CA PHE A 25 16.31 39.76 -6.73
C PHE A 25 17.34 40.89 -6.79
N GLU A 26 17.14 41.94 -6.00
CA GLU A 26 18.07 43.06 -5.90
C GLU A 26 18.80 43.03 -4.55
N VAL A 27 20.12 43.19 -4.58
CA VAL A 27 20.93 43.45 -3.39
C VAL A 27 21.22 44.95 -3.32
N ILE A 28 20.90 45.55 -2.19
CA ILE A 28 21.06 46.97 -1.92
C ILE A 28 21.96 47.13 -0.69
N LYS A 29 22.86 48.12 -0.74
CA LYS A 29 23.65 48.48 0.43
C LYS A 29 22.76 49.14 1.47
N ASN A 30 22.77 48.62 2.69
CA ASN A 30 21.99 49.19 3.79
C ASN A 30 22.67 50.48 4.29
N THR A 31 22.15 51.63 3.86
CA THR A 31 22.70 52.96 4.18
C THR A 31 22.14 53.57 5.47
N ASP A 32 21.25 52.86 6.18
CA ASP A 32 20.48 53.42 7.31
C ASP A 32 21.24 53.45 8.66
N ILE A 33 22.58 53.47 8.65
CA ILE A 33 23.38 53.62 9.86
C ILE A 33 24.07 54.99 9.92
N ASP A 34 23.68 55.77 10.93
CA ASP A 34 24.53 56.80 11.53
C ASP A 34 25.76 56.11 12.13
N LEU A 35 26.93 56.30 11.52
CA LEU A 35 28.21 55.72 11.96
C LEU A 35 28.61 56.13 13.39
N ASP A 36 27.93 57.13 13.97
CA ASP A 36 28.13 57.66 15.33
C ASP A 36 27.34 56.93 16.43
N LYS A 37 26.46 55.96 16.09
CA LYS A 37 25.70 55.16 17.07
C LYS A 37 26.20 53.72 17.12
N LYS A 38 26.10 53.08 18.30
CA LYS A 38 26.44 51.64 18.48
C LYS A 38 25.73 50.80 17.42
N ILE A 39 26.52 50.12 16.59
CA ILE A 39 26.05 49.18 15.57
C ILE A 39 25.19 48.11 16.27
N PRO A 40 23.90 47.92 15.87
CA PRO A 40 23.08 46.85 16.39
C PRO A 40 23.72 45.47 16.13
N GLU A 41 23.65 44.53 17.08
CA GLU A 41 24.20 43.17 16.91
C GLU A 41 23.59 42.42 15.71
N ASP A 42 22.36 42.80 15.30
CA ASP A 42 21.65 42.25 14.14
C ASP A 42 21.84 43.06 12.85
N TYR A 43 22.79 44.02 12.79
CA TYR A 43 22.99 44.82 11.58
C TYR A 43 23.52 43.98 10.42
N CYS A 44 22.80 44.02 9.31
CA CYS A 44 23.25 43.48 8.05
C CYS A 44 23.58 44.64 7.07
N PRO A 45 24.82 44.73 6.57
CA PRO A 45 25.24 45.80 5.64
C PRO A 45 24.61 45.68 4.25
N LEU A 46 23.98 44.55 3.96
CA LEU A 46 23.30 44.24 2.71
C LEU A 46 21.84 43.94 3.01
N ASP A 47 20.94 44.60 2.30
CA ASP A 47 19.52 44.27 2.25
C ASP A 47 19.18 43.63 0.90
N VAL A 48 18.19 42.74 0.91
CA VAL A 48 17.76 41.98 -0.26
C VAL A 48 16.29 42.24 -0.53
N GLN A 49 16.00 42.86 -1.67
CA GLN A 49 14.65 43.06 -2.16
C GLN A 49 14.24 41.88 -3.05
N ILE A 50 13.15 41.23 -2.65
CA ILE A 50 12.57 40.07 -3.31
C ILE A 50 11.18 40.47 -3.82
N PRO A 51 10.77 40.04 -5.03
CA PRO A 51 9.40 40.24 -5.50
C PRO A 51 8.36 39.71 -4.50
N SER A 52 7.27 40.46 -4.31
CA SER A 52 6.23 40.15 -3.32
C SER A 52 5.56 38.79 -3.52
N ASP A 53 5.59 38.26 -4.73
CA ASP A 53 5.05 36.94 -5.07
C ASP A 53 5.99 35.78 -4.65
N LEU A 54 7.26 36.06 -4.37
CA LEU A 54 8.27 35.13 -3.86
C LEU A 54 8.54 35.33 -2.36
N GLU A 55 7.92 36.33 -1.74
CA GLU A 55 8.04 36.58 -0.30
C GLU A 55 7.24 35.58 0.54
N GLY A 56 7.82 35.16 1.67
CA GLY A 56 7.20 34.25 2.61
C GLY A 56 7.73 32.82 2.48
N SER A 57 6.86 31.84 2.73
CA SER A 57 7.21 30.42 2.67
C SER A 57 6.15 29.64 1.89
N ALA A 58 6.60 28.67 1.08
CA ALA A 58 5.73 27.74 0.37
C ALA A 58 6.08 26.28 0.66
N TYR A 59 5.10 25.40 0.54
CA TYR A 59 5.29 23.96 0.53
C TYR A 59 4.17 23.28 -0.27
N ILE A 60 4.40 22.04 -0.71
CA ILE A 60 3.41 21.22 -1.38
C ILE A 60 2.79 20.27 -0.36
N LYS A 61 1.51 20.44 -0.08
CA LYS A 61 0.74 19.51 0.75
C LYS A 61 0.21 18.37 -0.14
N VAL A 62 0.44 17.12 0.23
CA VAL A 62 -0.12 15.94 -0.45
C VAL A 62 -0.92 15.15 0.57
N SER A 63 -2.18 14.85 0.26
CA SER A 63 -3.07 14.12 1.17
C SER A 63 -3.93 13.13 0.40
N ILE A 64 -4.25 12.01 1.02
CA ILE A 64 -5.18 11.00 0.49
C ILE A 64 -6.36 10.92 1.46
N GLN A 65 -7.56 11.22 0.97
CA GLN A 65 -8.79 11.20 1.76
C GLN A 65 -9.75 10.15 1.18
N LYS A 66 -10.44 9.42 2.07
CA LYS A 66 -11.59 8.60 1.69
C LYS A 66 -12.75 9.54 1.41
N GLN A 67 -13.35 9.42 0.23
CA GLN A 67 -14.48 10.23 -0.17
C GLN A 67 -15.68 9.89 0.73
N ALA A 68 -16.16 10.87 1.50
CA ALA A 68 -17.42 10.73 2.21
C ALA A 68 -18.58 10.66 1.17
N PRO A 69 -19.67 9.94 1.45
CA PRO A 69 -20.79 9.79 0.52
C PRO A 69 -21.56 11.08 0.19
N ASP A 70 -21.24 12.22 0.82
CA ASP A 70 -21.83 13.51 0.49
C ASP A 70 -21.07 14.21 -0.65
N ILE A 71 -21.62 14.08 -1.86
CA ILE A 71 -21.22 14.75 -3.11
C ILE A 71 -21.53 16.28 -3.07
N GLY A 72 -21.73 16.86 -1.89
CA GLY A 72 -22.18 18.24 -1.72
C GLY A 72 -21.09 19.27 -1.39
N ASP A 73 -19.92 18.86 -0.89
CA ASP A 73 -19.00 19.80 -0.23
C ASP A 73 -17.66 20.03 -0.96
N LEU A 74 -17.74 20.13 -2.29
CA LEU A 74 -16.62 20.59 -3.14
C LEU A 74 -16.21 22.06 -2.88
N GLY A 75 -16.86 22.75 -1.93
CA GLY A 75 -16.72 24.19 -1.69
C GLY A 75 -15.90 24.60 -0.47
N THR A 76 -15.59 23.72 0.48
CA THR A 76 -15.04 24.13 1.80
C THR A 76 -13.86 23.31 2.29
N VAL A 77 -12.86 23.07 1.45
CA VAL A 77 -11.60 22.45 1.92
C VAL A 77 -10.71 23.53 2.55
N ASN A 78 -10.75 23.60 3.89
CA ASN A 78 -9.96 24.53 4.71
C ASN A 78 -8.45 24.36 4.45
N LEU A 79 -7.78 25.48 4.17
CA LEU A 79 -6.33 25.55 3.96
C LEU A 79 -5.60 25.34 5.30
N PHE A 80 -5.03 24.15 5.47
CA PHE A 80 -4.25 23.79 6.65
C PHE A 80 -2.89 24.50 6.69
N LYS A 81 -2.54 25.10 7.84
CA LYS A 81 -1.22 25.73 8.10
C LYS A 81 -0.39 24.85 9.02
N ARG A 82 0.85 24.52 8.64
CA ARG A 82 1.84 24.01 9.60
C ARG A 82 2.10 25.04 10.70
N PRO A 83 2.16 24.69 12.00
CA PRO A 83 2.77 25.56 13.00
C PRO A 83 4.25 25.66 12.69
N LEU A 84 4.73 26.81 12.19
CA LEU A 84 6.16 27.06 12.13
C LEU A 84 6.70 27.23 13.56
N PRO A 85 7.93 26.77 13.85
CA PRO A 85 8.63 27.17 15.06
C PRO A 85 8.72 28.70 15.08
N LYS A 86 8.30 29.31 16.19
CA LYS A 86 8.34 30.75 16.40
C LYS A 86 9.77 31.25 16.19
N SER A 87 10.05 31.90 15.05
CA SER A 87 11.32 32.59 14.86
C SER A 87 11.40 33.76 15.84
N LYS A 88 12.60 33.99 16.39
CA LYS A 88 12.88 35.14 17.25
C LYS A 88 12.52 36.44 16.51
N PRO A 89 12.08 37.50 17.23
CA PRO A 89 11.80 38.79 16.61
C PRO A 89 13.10 39.41 16.10
N GLY A 90 13.32 39.33 14.80
CA GLY A 90 14.43 39.90 14.05
C GLY A 90 14.19 39.65 12.57
N SER A 91 14.59 40.57 11.69
CA SER A 91 14.54 40.31 10.24
C SER A 91 15.38 39.06 9.94
N PRO A 92 14.83 38.06 9.21
CA PRO A 92 15.61 36.88 8.87
C PRO A 92 16.86 37.30 8.10
N HIS A 93 17.98 36.63 8.38
CA HIS A 93 19.21 36.86 7.64
C HIS A 93 18.94 36.78 6.13
N TRP A 94 19.56 37.65 5.34
CA TRP A 94 19.30 37.78 3.89
C TRP A 94 19.40 36.44 3.15
N GLN A 95 20.31 35.57 3.58
CA GLN A 95 20.46 34.21 3.04
C GLN A 95 19.18 33.38 3.25
N THR A 96 18.63 33.33 4.45
CA THR A 96 17.39 32.60 4.75
C THR A 96 16.21 33.17 3.96
N LYS A 97 16.19 34.49 3.73
CA LYS A 97 15.18 35.15 2.88
C LYS A 97 15.28 34.67 1.41
N LEU A 98 16.49 34.57 0.88
CA LEU A 98 16.76 34.06 -0.46
C LEU A 98 16.44 32.56 -0.59
N GLU A 99 16.84 31.73 0.38
CA GLU A 99 16.52 30.30 0.42
C GLU A 99 15.01 30.05 0.43
N ALA A 100 14.27 30.83 1.22
CA ALA A 100 12.81 30.75 1.26
C ALA A 100 12.18 31.13 -0.08
N ALA A 101 12.63 32.23 -0.69
CA ALA A 101 12.16 32.66 -2.02
C ALA A 101 12.49 31.64 -3.11
N GLN A 102 13.67 31.00 -3.04
CA GLN A 102 14.06 29.93 -3.95
C GLN A 102 13.16 28.69 -3.81
N ASN A 103 12.77 28.34 -2.59
CA ASN A 103 11.82 27.26 -2.33
C ASN A 103 10.40 27.61 -2.82
N VAL A 104 9.96 28.86 -2.68
CA VAL A 104 8.68 29.33 -3.25
C VAL A 104 8.66 29.13 -4.77
N LEU A 105 9.75 29.49 -5.45
CA LEU A 105 9.88 29.32 -6.90
C LEU A 105 9.82 27.84 -7.31
N LEU A 106 10.49 26.95 -6.56
CA LEU A 106 10.43 25.50 -6.79
C LEU A 106 9.01 24.94 -6.63
N CYS A 107 8.33 25.30 -5.54
CA CYS A 107 6.97 24.85 -5.27
C CYS A 107 5.99 25.33 -6.36
N LYS A 108 6.12 26.58 -6.81
CA LYS A 108 5.36 27.12 -7.95
C LYS A 108 5.63 26.33 -9.23
N GLU A 109 6.88 25.97 -9.50
CA GLU A 109 7.26 25.18 -10.67
C GLU A 109 6.64 23.78 -10.65
N ILE A 110 6.79 23.05 -9.53
CA ILE A 110 6.19 21.73 -9.33
C ILE A 110 4.68 21.81 -9.56
N PHE A 111 4.00 22.76 -8.92
CA PHE A 111 2.55 22.90 -9.03
C PHE A 111 2.10 23.28 -10.44
N ALA A 112 2.83 24.16 -11.13
CA ALA A 112 2.53 24.54 -12.51
C ALA A 112 2.70 23.36 -13.48
N GLN A 113 3.73 22.53 -13.29
CA GLN A 113 3.96 21.33 -14.09
C GLN A 113 2.85 20.30 -13.84
N LEU A 114 2.51 20.01 -12.59
CA LEU A 114 1.41 19.11 -12.22
C LEU A 114 0.06 19.60 -12.78
N SER A 115 -0.21 20.91 -12.72
CA SER A 115 -1.45 21.50 -13.21
C SER A 115 -1.57 21.36 -14.73
N ARG A 116 -0.46 21.56 -15.45
CA ARG A 116 -0.40 21.36 -16.91
C ARG A 116 -0.67 19.91 -17.27
N GLU A 117 -0.03 18.98 -16.56
CA GLU A 117 -0.22 17.55 -16.77
C GLU A 117 -1.64 17.11 -16.42
N ALA A 118 -2.24 17.64 -15.36
CA ALA A 118 -3.62 17.34 -14.97
C ALA A 118 -4.64 17.65 -16.08
N VAL A 119 -4.41 18.72 -16.84
CA VAL A 119 -5.28 19.12 -17.97
C VAL A 119 -5.00 18.29 -19.24
N GLN A 120 -3.75 17.89 -19.45
CA GLN A 120 -3.33 17.16 -20.67
C GLN A 120 -3.54 15.65 -20.56
N PHE A 121 -3.47 15.11 -19.35
CA PHE A 121 -3.57 13.68 -19.08
C PHE A 121 -5.00 13.20 -19.26
N LYS A 122 -5.20 12.24 -20.17
CA LYS A 122 -6.50 11.62 -20.44
C LYS A 122 -6.69 10.39 -19.54
N SER A 123 -7.31 10.60 -18.40
CA SER A 123 -7.77 9.52 -17.49
C SER A 123 -9.26 9.24 -17.66
N GLN A 124 -9.70 8.06 -17.22
CA GLN A 124 -11.12 7.69 -17.17
C GLN A 124 -11.92 8.65 -16.28
N ILE A 125 -11.31 9.13 -15.19
CA ILE A 125 -11.85 10.16 -14.31
C ILE A 125 -10.97 11.41 -14.45
N PRO A 126 -11.53 12.56 -14.89
CA PRO A 126 -10.74 13.76 -15.13
C PRO A 126 -10.14 14.31 -13.84
N HIS A 127 -8.93 14.83 -13.94
CA HIS A 127 -8.30 15.56 -12.84
C HIS A 127 -8.89 16.97 -12.73
N ILE A 128 -9.13 17.43 -11.51
CA ILE A 128 -9.73 18.74 -11.24
C ILE A 128 -8.64 19.67 -10.70
N VAL A 129 -8.47 20.83 -11.33
CA VAL A 129 -7.54 21.87 -10.87
C VAL A 129 -8.37 23.09 -10.44
N VAL A 130 -8.33 23.41 -9.15
CA VAL A 130 -9.05 24.56 -8.57
C VAL A 130 -8.07 25.41 -7.76
N LYS A 131 -7.79 26.63 -8.25
CA LYS A 131 -6.86 27.58 -7.62
C LYS A 131 -5.49 26.94 -7.34
N ASN A 132 -5.19 26.68 -6.07
CA ASN A 132 -3.92 26.13 -5.59
C ASN A 132 -4.04 24.65 -5.23
N GLN A 133 -5.02 23.93 -5.78
CA GLN A 133 -5.27 22.53 -5.47
C GLN A 133 -5.53 21.72 -6.74
N ILE A 134 -4.92 20.54 -6.80
CA ILE A 134 -5.13 19.52 -7.81
C ILE A 134 -5.76 18.32 -7.11
N ILE A 135 -6.84 17.82 -7.68
CA ILE A 135 -7.63 16.69 -7.19
C ILE A 135 -7.58 15.60 -8.24
N SER A 136 -7.20 14.39 -7.81
CA SER A 136 -7.19 13.18 -8.64
C SER A 136 -7.85 12.03 -7.87
N GLN A 137 -8.43 11.07 -8.57
CA GLN A 137 -9.04 9.89 -7.96
C GLN A 137 -8.23 8.63 -8.32
N PRO A 138 -7.34 8.15 -7.43
CA PRO A 138 -6.53 6.96 -7.70
C PRO A 138 -7.37 5.67 -7.72
N PHE A 139 -8.34 5.53 -6.81
CA PHE A 139 -9.31 4.43 -6.76
C PHE A 139 -10.72 5.00 -6.54
N PRO A 140 -11.79 4.24 -6.84
CA PRO A 140 -13.14 4.62 -6.45
C PRO A 140 -13.18 4.87 -4.93
N SER A 141 -13.90 5.91 -4.48
CA SER A 141 -13.97 6.35 -3.08
C SER A 141 -12.67 6.93 -2.48
N LEU A 142 -11.62 7.16 -3.27
CA LEU A 142 -10.40 7.83 -2.80
C LEU A 142 -10.11 9.09 -3.60
N GLN A 143 -9.67 10.11 -2.88
CA GLN A 143 -9.28 11.39 -3.42
C GLN A 143 -7.84 11.70 -3.02
N LEU A 144 -6.97 11.81 -4.02
CA LEU A 144 -5.64 12.39 -3.88
C LEU A 144 -5.76 13.90 -4.06
N SER A 145 -5.31 14.66 -3.06
CA SER A 145 -5.25 16.11 -3.12
C SER A 145 -3.82 16.62 -2.99
N ILE A 146 -3.39 17.43 -3.95
CA ILE A 146 -2.10 18.11 -3.98
C ILE A 146 -2.36 19.62 -3.92
N SER A 147 -1.90 20.29 -2.88
CA SER A 147 -2.13 21.72 -2.66
C SER A 147 -0.83 22.51 -2.55
N LEU A 148 -0.77 23.66 -3.22
CA LEU A 148 0.28 24.66 -3.02
C LEU A 148 -0.12 25.58 -1.86
N CYS A 149 0.58 25.44 -0.73
CA CYS A 149 0.37 26.28 0.44
C CYS A 149 1.40 27.41 0.43
N HIS A 150 0.94 28.67 0.38
CA HIS A 150 1.78 29.86 0.43
C HIS A 150 1.41 30.72 1.63
N SER A 151 2.38 31.04 2.50
CA SER A 151 2.21 31.91 3.65
C SER A 151 3.10 33.14 3.48
N SER A 152 2.49 34.26 3.09
CA SER A 152 3.11 35.59 3.18
C SER A 152 2.89 36.17 4.58
N ASN A 153 3.81 37.01 5.06
CA ASN A 153 3.79 37.62 6.39
C ASN A 153 2.73 38.72 6.59
N ASP A 154 1.78 38.86 5.67
CA ASP A 154 0.70 39.84 5.78
C ASP A 154 -0.27 39.50 6.91
N LYS A 155 -0.16 40.26 8.00
CA LYS A 155 -0.96 40.22 9.23
C LYS A 155 -2.45 40.58 9.04
N LYS A 156 -3.03 40.54 7.83
CA LYS A 156 -4.39 41.06 7.56
C LYS A 156 -5.46 40.05 7.16
N SER A 157 -5.20 38.75 7.15
CA SER A 157 -6.24 37.76 6.84
C SER A 157 -6.23 36.55 7.81
N GLN A 158 -6.57 36.78 9.08
CA GLN A 158 -6.85 35.68 10.01
C GLN A 158 -8.06 35.96 10.90
N LYS A 159 -9.24 35.62 10.40
CA LYS A 159 -10.35 35.09 11.21
C LYS A 159 -10.98 33.93 10.44
N SER A 160 -10.49 32.71 10.69
CA SER A 160 -11.29 31.50 10.54
C SER A 160 -10.66 30.34 11.33
N ALA A 161 -11.49 29.83 12.24
CA ALA A 161 -11.52 28.53 12.92
C ALA A 161 -10.18 27.81 13.20
N THR A 162 -9.79 27.84 14.48
CA THR A 162 -9.13 26.72 15.15
C THR A 162 -10.08 25.53 15.20
N GLU A 163 -10.06 24.70 14.15
CA GLU A 163 -10.48 23.31 14.25
C GLU A 163 -9.24 22.42 14.24
N LYS A 164 -9.27 21.41 15.10
CA LYS A 164 -8.18 20.46 15.39
C LYS A 164 -7.58 19.96 14.07
N GLN A 165 -6.32 20.30 13.82
CA GLN A 165 -5.54 19.61 12.79
C GLN A 165 -5.43 18.16 13.23
N SER A 166 -6.01 17.23 12.48
CA SER A 166 -5.53 15.86 12.51
C SER A 166 -4.07 15.91 12.04
N PRO A 167 -3.10 15.51 12.87
CA PRO A 167 -1.69 15.51 12.48
C PRO A 167 -1.35 14.48 11.38
N GLU A 168 -2.34 13.76 10.83
CA GLU A 168 -2.14 12.56 10.00
C GLU A 168 -2.37 12.75 8.48
N ASP A 169 -2.87 13.89 8.01
CA ASP A 169 -3.33 13.97 6.61
C ASP A 169 -2.22 14.21 5.58
N HIS A 170 -1.06 14.77 5.98
CA HIS A 170 0.00 15.13 5.03
C HIS A 170 1.03 14.01 4.83
N LEU A 171 1.13 13.54 3.60
CA LEU A 171 2.04 12.48 3.18
C LEU A 171 3.40 13.04 2.78
N TYR A 172 4.26 13.26 3.78
CA TYR A 172 5.63 13.77 3.59
C TYR A 172 6.46 12.95 2.60
N VAL A 173 6.22 11.63 2.52
CA VAL A 173 6.93 10.75 1.57
C VAL A 173 6.62 11.14 0.13
N LEU A 174 5.35 11.45 -0.19
CA LEU A 174 4.95 11.87 -1.54
C LEU A 174 5.42 13.29 -1.86
N GLU A 175 5.40 14.20 -0.88
CA GLU A 175 6.01 15.53 -1.03
C GLU A 175 7.50 15.40 -1.36
N HIS A 176 8.24 14.60 -0.60
CA HIS A 176 9.66 14.40 -0.85
C HIS A 176 9.91 13.77 -2.23
N ASN A 177 9.12 12.76 -2.61
CA ASN A 177 9.21 12.15 -3.93
C ASN A 177 8.93 13.14 -5.07
N LEU A 178 7.99 14.08 -4.89
CA LEU A 178 7.75 15.16 -5.86
C LEU A 178 9.02 16.00 -6.11
N HIS A 179 9.73 16.37 -5.04
CA HIS A 179 10.98 17.12 -5.15
C HIS A 179 12.06 16.32 -5.89
N LEU A 180 12.19 15.02 -5.58
CA LEU A 180 13.13 14.13 -6.26
C LEU A 180 12.80 13.95 -7.74
N LEU A 181 11.52 13.75 -8.07
CA LEU A 181 11.06 13.62 -9.45
C LEU A 181 11.28 14.92 -10.24
N MET A 182 11.10 16.08 -9.60
CA MET A 182 11.38 17.37 -10.23
C MET A 182 12.88 17.56 -10.50
N ARG A 183 13.73 17.17 -9.55
CA ARG A 183 15.18 17.18 -9.72
C ARG A 183 15.62 16.26 -10.87
N GLU A 184 15.02 15.08 -10.97
CA GLU A 184 15.28 14.15 -12.08
C GLU A 184 14.80 14.74 -13.41
N PHE A 185 13.65 15.41 -13.44
CA PHE A 185 13.18 16.14 -14.62
C PHE A 185 14.14 17.25 -15.07
N HIS A 186 14.66 18.03 -14.13
CA HIS A 186 15.70 19.04 -14.37
C HIS A 186 16.98 18.41 -14.95
N LYS A 187 17.45 17.31 -14.37
CA LYS A 187 18.62 16.54 -14.86
C LYS A 187 18.40 15.96 -16.26
N GLN A 188 17.22 15.43 -16.54
CA GLN A 188 16.86 14.93 -17.87
C GLN A 188 16.85 16.05 -18.92
N THR A 189 16.40 17.24 -18.52
CA THR A 189 16.45 18.41 -19.37
C THR A 189 17.89 18.80 -19.69
N LEU A 190 18.80 18.83 -18.70
CA LEU A 190 20.23 19.09 -18.92
C LEU A 190 20.95 18.02 -19.73
N SER A 191 20.73 16.74 -19.41
CA SER A 191 21.39 15.61 -20.11
C SER A 191 20.94 15.50 -21.57
N SER A 192 19.72 15.92 -21.91
CA SER A 192 19.29 16.08 -23.31
C SER A 192 20.06 17.17 -24.08
N ILE A 193 20.87 17.99 -23.38
CA ILE A 193 21.66 19.10 -23.92
C ILE A 193 23.17 18.72 -24.01
N THR A 194 23.53 17.43 -23.98
CA THR A 194 24.95 17.04 -24.13
C THR A 194 25.55 17.53 -25.45
N MET A 195 26.60 18.34 -25.29
CA MET A 195 27.59 18.72 -26.30
C MET A 195 28.63 17.59 -26.45
N PRO A 196 29.33 17.46 -27.59
CA PRO A 196 29.28 18.35 -28.75
C PRO A 196 28.06 18.09 -29.63
N HIS A 197 27.47 19.17 -30.14
CA HIS A 197 26.44 19.07 -31.17
C HIS A 197 27.08 18.61 -32.48
N PRO A 198 26.64 17.49 -33.08
CA PRO A 198 27.07 17.15 -34.44
C PRO A 198 26.62 18.28 -35.36
N ALA A 199 27.54 18.86 -36.13
CA ALA A 199 27.25 19.97 -37.06
C ALA A 199 26.22 19.61 -38.14
N SER A 200 25.92 18.32 -38.31
CA SER A 200 24.95 17.76 -39.26
C SER A 200 23.62 17.32 -38.65
N ALA A 201 23.39 17.50 -37.35
CA ALA A 201 22.13 17.08 -36.73
C ALA A 201 20.99 18.02 -37.19
N PRO A 202 19.88 17.51 -37.75
CA PRO A 202 18.77 18.35 -38.18
C PRO A 202 18.24 19.17 -37.00
N PHE A 203 17.87 20.43 -37.27
CA PHE A 203 17.21 21.31 -36.30
C PHE A 203 15.86 20.69 -35.90
N GLY A 204 15.88 19.84 -34.87
CA GLY A 204 14.72 19.10 -34.36
C GLY A 204 14.79 18.83 -32.86
N HIS A 205 13.80 18.11 -32.34
CA HIS A 205 13.61 17.82 -30.91
C HIS A 205 14.90 17.37 -30.23
N LYS A 206 15.24 17.99 -29.09
CA LYS A 206 16.52 17.82 -28.37
C LYS A 206 16.89 16.35 -28.09
N ARG A 207 15.90 15.48 -27.82
CA ARG A 207 16.08 14.03 -27.60
C ARG A 207 16.44 13.23 -28.86
N MET A 208 16.07 13.70 -30.06
CA MET A 208 16.45 13.09 -31.34
C MET A 208 17.93 13.34 -31.70
N ARG A 209 18.64 14.18 -30.96
CA ARG A 209 20.06 14.46 -31.21
C ARG A 209 20.96 13.31 -30.74
N LEU A 210 20.46 12.44 -29.87
CA LEU A 210 21.16 11.26 -29.36
C LEU A 210 20.99 10.03 -30.25
N SER A 211 20.00 10.02 -31.16
CA SER A 211 19.77 8.87 -32.05
C SER A 211 20.90 8.62 -33.04
N GLY A 212 21.57 9.68 -33.50
CA GLY A 212 22.74 9.57 -34.38
C GLY A 212 23.92 8.88 -33.67
N PRO A 213 24.44 9.43 -32.56
CA PRO A 213 25.58 8.86 -31.84
C PRO A 213 25.32 7.47 -31.23
N GLN A 214 24.08 7.17 -30.83
CA GLN A 214 23.72 5.90 -30.18
C GLN A 214 23.07 4.89 -31.14
N ALA A 215 22.94 5.23 -32.42
CA ALA A 215 22.32 4.40 -33.45
C ALA A 215 20.91 3.90 -33.11
N PHE A 216 20.11 4.72 -32.41
CA PHE A 216 18.76 4.32 -32.01
C PHE A 216 17.84 4.16 -33.20
N ASP A 217 17.04 3.10 -33.18
CA ASP A 217 15.99 2.88 -34.17
C ASP A 217 14.75 3.77 -33.90
N LYS A 218 13.81 3.82 -34.86
CA LYS A 218 12.59 4.64 -34.73
C LYS A 218 11.72 4.23 -33.53
N ASN A 219 11.73 2.95 -33.15
CA ASN A 219 10.92 2.42 -32.06
C ASN A 219 11.53 2.78 -30.70
N GLU A 220 12.85 2.68 -30.58
CA GLU A 220 13.65 3.11 -29.43
C GLU A 220 13.49 4.62 -29.19
N ILE A 221 13.55 5.44 -30.25
CA ILE A 221 13.31 6.88 -30.15
C ILE A 221 11.88 7.18 -29.66
N ASN A 222 10.87 6.46 -30.17
CA ASN A 222 9.49 6.62 -29.71
C ASN A 222 9.33 6.18 -28.24
N SER A 223 10.01 5.13 -27.80
CA SER A 223 10.00 4.69 -26.40
C SER A 223 10.68 5.69 -25.45
N LEU A 224 11.69 6.43 -25.93
CA LEU A 224 12.33 7.53 -25.20
C LEU A 224 11.46 8.79 -25.13
N GLN A 225 10.45 8.91 -25.99
CA GLN A 225 9.47 9.99 -25.98
C GLN A 225 8.30 9.73 -25.02
N SER A 226 7.99 8.46 -24.71
CA SER A 226 6.91 8.08 -23.78
C SER A 226 7.33 8.17 -22.31
N SER A 227 7.91 9.29 -21.89
CA SER A 227 8.22 9.50 -20.47
C SER A 227 6.95 9.87 -19.72
N GLU A 228 6.54 9.02 -18.77
CA GLU A 228 5.45 9.28 -17.84
C GLU A 228 5.62 10.65 -17.15
N GLY A 229 4.52 11.39 -17.05
CA GLY A 229 4.48 12.71 -16.39
C GLY A 229 4.74 12.61 -14.88
N LEU A 230 5.09 13.75 -14.28
CA LEU A 230 5.24 13.88 -12.82
C LEU A 230 3.96 13.49 -12.07
N LEU A 231 2.80 13.93 -12.57
CA LEU A 231 1.49 13.65 -11.99
C LEU A 231 1.14 12.16 -12.08
N GLU A 232 1.39 11.53 -13.23
CA GLU A 232 1.15 10.10 -13.43
C GLU A 232 1.97 9.27 -12.44
N LYS A 233 3.27 9.59 -12.31
CA LYS A 233 4.17 8.92 -11.36
C LYS A 233 3.66 9.05 -9.93
N ILE A 234 3.23 10.23 -9.50
CA ILE A 234 2.71 10.44 -8.14
C ILE A 234 1.38 9.74 -7.91
N ILE A 235 0.49 9.68 -8.91
CA ILE A 235 -0.75 8.91 -8.81
C ILE A 235 -0.42 7.42 -8.60
N LYS A 236 0.54 6.86 -9.36
CA LYS A 236 0.97 5.46 -9.18
C LYS A 236 1.57 5.21 -7.79
N GLN A 237 2.39 6.13 -7.28
CA GLN A 237 2.93 6.04 -5.92
C GLN A 237 1.82 6.10 -4.87
N ALA A 238 0.86 7.02 -5.03
CA ALA A 238 -0.28 7.14 -4.12
C ALA A 238 -1.15 5.88 -4.09
N LYS A 239 -1.43 5.29 -5.27
CA LYS A 239 -2.14 4.02 -5.42
C LYS A 239 -1.42 2.89 -4.66
N HIS A 240 -0.11 2.75 -4.86
CA HIS A 240 0.70 1.73 -4.19
C HIS A 240 0.75 1.92 -2.66
N ILE A 241 1.01 3.13 -2.17
CA ILE A 241 1.02 3.43 -0.73
C ILE A 241 -0.33 3.08 -0.10
N PHE A 242 -1.42 3.44 -0.75
CA PHE A 242 -2.75 3.10 -0.28
C PHE A 242 -2.98 1.58 -0.24
N LEU A 243 -2.69 0.87 -1.33
CA LEU A 243 -2.91 -0.57 -1.41
C LEU A 243 -2.06 -1.33 -0.39
N ARG A 244 -0.81 -0.88 -0.17
CA ARG A 244 0.08 -1.41 0.86
C ARG A 244 -0.48 -1.21 2.26
N SER A 245 -0.89 0.03 2.59
CA SER A 245 -1.48 0.35 3.90
C SER A 245 -2.76 -0.45 4.15
N ARG A 246 -3.63 -0.56 3.14
CA ARG A 246 -4.84 -1.37 3.20
C ARG A 246 -4.54 -2.86 3.42
N THR A 247 -3.60 -3.42 2.66
CA THR A 247 -3.17 -4.82 2.81
C THR A 247 -2.66 -5.09 4.24
N ALA A 248 -1.86 -4.18 4.80
CA ALA A 248 -1.41 -4.29 6.18
C ALA A 248 -2.57 -4.29 7.17
N ALA A 249 -3.48 -3.32 7.06
CA ALA A 249 -4.65 -3.21 7.92
C ALA A 249 -5.56 -4.45 7.84
N THR A 250 -5.77 -5.02 6.63
CA THR A 250 -6.58 -6.23 6.45
C THR A 250 -5.91 -7.44 7.11
N ILE A 251 -4.60 -7.61 6.95
CA ILE A 251 -3.85 -8.70 7.61
C ILE A 251 -3.88 -8.55 9.13
N ASP A 252 -3.63 -7.35 9.66
CA ASP A 252 -3.64 -7.07 11.10
C ASP A 252 -5.04 -7.27 11.70
N SER A 253 -6.09 -6.84 10.97
CA SER A 253 -7.49 -7.07 11.34
C SER A 253 -7.79 -8.57 11.46
N LEU A 254 -7.36 -9.37 10.47
CA LEU A 254 -7.53 -10.83 10.51
C LEU A 254 -6.73 -11.47 11.65
N ALA A 255 -5.48 -11.07 11.85
CA ALA A 255 -4.63 -11.58 12.93
C ALA A 255 -5.19 -11.25 14.32
N SER A 256 -5.89 -10.12 14.48
CA SER A 256 -6.55 -9.75 15.73
C SER A 256 -7.90 -10.44 15.95
N ARG A 257 -8.62 -10.75 14.88
CA ARG A 257 -9.96 -11.36 14.94
C ARG A 257 -9.93 -12.87 15.10
N ILE A 258 -8.91 -13.54 14.57
CA ILE A 258 -8.86 -15.01 14.49
C ILE A 258 -7.67 -15.52 15.29
N GLU A 259 -7.96 -16.23 16.38
CA GLU A 259 -6.94 -16.80 17.26
C GLU A 259 -6.33 -18.09 16.70
N ASP A 260 -7.12 -18.89 15.97
CA ASP A 260 -6.68 -20.16 15.35
C ASP A 260 -7.35 -20.37 13.98
N PRO A 261 -6.58 -20.58 12.90
CA PRO A 261 -5.12 -20.59 12.84
C PRO A 261 -4.49 -19.20 12.96
N GLN A 262 -3.23 -19.14 13.38
CA GLN A 262 -2.46 -17.91 13.53
C GLN A 262 -1.90 -17.44 12.19
N ILE A 263 -2.09 -16.15 11.89
CA ILE A 263 -1.47 -15.48 10.73
C ILE A 263 -0.27 -14.67 11.22
N GLN A 264 0.87 -14.83 10.54
CA GLN A 264 2.04 -13.99 10.71
C GLN A 264 2.42 -13.36 9.37
N ALA A 265 2.79 -12.08 9.37
CA ALA A 265 3.21 -11.37 8.17
C ALA A 265 4.61 -10.78 8.36
N HIS A 266 5.49 -11.08 7.40
CA HIS A 266 6.85 -10.56 7.37
C HIS A 266 7.03 -9.67 6.14
N TRP A 267 7.11 -8.36 6.37
CA TRP A 267 7.33 -7.37 5.32
C TRP A 267 8.77 -7.39 4.82
N SER A 268 8.96 -7.32 3.50
CA SER A 268 10.29 -7.15 2.93
C SER A 268 10.79 -5.73 3.16
N ASN A 269 12.10 -5.60 3.42
CA ASN A 269 12.80 -4.32 3.46
C ASN A 269 13.23 -3.85 2.07
N ILE A 270 13.25 -4.76 1.09
CA ILE A 270 13.55 -4.45 -0.31
C ILE A 270 12.22 -4.18 -1.00
N ASN A 271 11.96 -2.89 -1.24
CA ASN A 271 10.75 -2.41 -1.90
C ASN A 271 11.12 -1.49 -3.05
N ASP A 272 10.38 -1.57 -4.14
CA ASP A 272 10.35 -0.56 -5.18
C ASP A 272 9.29 0.49 -4.83
N VAL A 273 9.34 1.66 -5.47
CA VAL A 273 8.36 2.74 -5.30
C VAL A 273 6.96 2.31 -5.77
N TYR A 274 6.88 1.26 -6.60
CA TYR A 274 5.64 0.75 -7.18
C TYR A 274 5.32 -0.70 -6.80
N GLU A 275 6.23 -1.39 -6.11
CA GLU A 275 6.04 -2.78 -5.70
C GLU A 275 6.60 -3.04 -4.31
N SER A 276 5.82 -3.71 -3.47
CA SER A 276 6.26 -4.16 -2.14
C SER A 276 5.90 -5.62 -1.95
N SER A 277 6.70 -6.34 -1.18
CA SER A 277 6.46 -7.77 -0.93
C SER A 277 6.26 -8.06 0.55
N VAL A 278 5.34 -8.98 0.84
CA VAL A 278 5.07 -9.48 2.19
C VAL A 278 4.91 -10.99 2.13
N LYS A 279 5.59 -11.68 3.04
CA LYS A 279 5.46 -13.13 3.21
C LYS A 279 4.47 -13.40 4.33
N VAL A 280 3.37 -14.06 4.02
CA VAL A 280 2.33 -14.45 4.97
C VAL A 280 2.46 -15.93 5.30
N LEU A 281 2.45 -16.24 6.59
CA LEU A 281 2.54 -17.58 7.12
C LEU A 281 1.28 -17.88 7.93
N ILE A 282 0.64 -19.02 7.65
CA ILE A 282 -0.50 -19.52 8.41
C ILE A 282 -0.05 -20.77 9.18
N THR A 283 -0.22 -20.75 10.50
CA THR A 283 0.27 -21.78 11.42
C THR A 283 -0.79 -22.16 12.45
N SER A 284 -0.66 -23.35 13.03
CA SER A 284 -1.43 -23.76 14.20
C SER A 284 -0.49 -23.88 15.39
N GLN A 285 -0.77 -23.12 16.45
CA GLN A 285 0.11 -22.99 17.60
C GLN A 285 0.44 -24.36 18.22
N GLY A 286 1.72 -24.65 18.45
CA GLY A 286 2.17 -25.92 19.04
C GLY A 286 2.24 -27.11 18.07
N TYR A 287 1.76 -26.96 16.83
CA TYR A 287 1.82 -28.00 15.79
C TYR A 287 2.66 -27.61 14.57
N GLU A 288 3.48 -26.56 14.67
CA GLU A 288 4.27 -26.02 13.55
C GLU A 288 5.22 -27.04 12.91
N GLN A 289 5.74 -28.00 13.69
CA GLN A 289 6.63 -29.04 13.20
C GLN A 289 5.89 -30.17 12.47
N ILE A 290 4.66 -30.45 12.88
CA ILE A 290 3.85 -31.57 12.37
C ILE A 290 2.99 -31.12 11.20
N CYS A 291 2.29 -30.01 11.37
CA CYS A 291 1.40 -29.43 10.38
C CYS A 291 2.20 -28.48 9.50
N LYS A 292 2.34 -28.81 8.21
CA LYS A 292 3.00 -27.91 7.24
C LYS A 292 2.28 -26.56 7.22
N SER A 293 3.00 -25.50 7.57
CA SER A 293 2.52 -24.13 7.47
C SER A 293 2.24 -23.74 6.02
N ILE A 294 1.12 -23.06 5.77
CA ILE A 294 0.88 -22.44 4.46
C ILE A 294 1.72 -21.17 4.38
N GLN A 295 2.55 -21.08 3.35
CA GLN A 295 3.37 -19.92 3.05
C GLN A 295 2.91 -19.28 1.74
N LEU A 296 2.61 -17.99 1.80
CA LEU A 296 2.16 -17.16 0.68
C LEU A 296 3.11 -15.97 0.54
N GLN A 297 3.46 -15.60 -0.68
CA GLN A 297 4.16 -14.36 -0.97
C GLN A 297 3.20 -13.41 -1.68
N LEU A 298 2.83 -12.30 -1.05
CA LEU A 298 2.04 -11.26 -1.68
C LEU A 298 2.96 -10.17 -2.21
N ASN A 299 2.87 -9.90 -3.50
CA ASN A 299 3.53 -8.81 -4.20
C ASN A 299 2.46 -7.75 -4.48
N ILE A 300 2.52 -6.65 -3.73
CA ILE A 300 1.59 -5.53 -3.77
C ILE A 300 2.10 -4.55 -4.83
N GLY A 301 1.39 -4.44 -5.94
CA GLY A 301 1.69 -3.50 -7.02
C GLY A 301 0.89 -2.20 -6.92
N VAL A 302 0.76 -1.51 -8.06
CA VAL A 302 0.01 -0.24 -8.15
C VAL A 302 -1.50 -0.46 -8.09
N GLU A 303 -2.04 -1.46 -8.80
CA GLU A 303 -3.51 -1.66 -8.92
C GLU A 303 -3.99 -3.04 -8.46
N GLN A 304 -3.07 -3.97 -8.26
CA GLN A 304 -3.37 -5.38 -8.02
C GLN A 304 -2.39 -5.96 -7.01
N ILE A 305 -2.82 -7.03 -6.36
CA ILE A 305 -2.00 -7.83 -5.43
C ILE A 305 -1.79 -9.20 -6.08
N ARG A 306 -0.54 -9.57 -6.32
CA ARG A 306 -0.20 -10.91 -6.84
C ARG A 306 0.20 -11.80 -5.68
N VAL A 307 -0.51 -12.89 -5.48
CA VAL A 307 -0.22 -13.92 -4.49
C VAL A 307 0.48 -15.09 -5.17
N VAL A 308 1.67 -15.43 -4.68
CA VAL A 308 2.46 -16.57 -5.15
C VAL A 308 2.46 -17.64 -4.07
N HIS A 309 1.96 -18.82 -4.43
CA HIS A 309 2.01 -20.02 -3.58
C HIS A 309 3.38 -20.70 -3.69
N ARG A 310 3.72 -21.52 -2.68
CA ARG A 310 4.96 -22.31 -2.67
C ARG A 310 5.08 -23.29 -3.85
N ASP A 311 3.96 -23.73 -4.40
CA ASP A 311 3.91 -24.62 -5.58
C ASP A 311 4.03 -23.88 -6.91
N GLY A 312 4.23 -22.55 -6.89
CA GLY A 312 4.38 -21.70 -8.06
C GLY A 312 3.07 -21.18 -8.65
N ARG A 313 1.90 -21.53 -8.08
CA ARG A 313 0.63 -20.95 -8.53
C ARG A 313 0.58 -19.47 -8.20
N VAL A 314 0.11 -18.68 -9.16
CA VAL A 314 -0.04 -17.23 -9.02
C VAL A 314 -1.51 -16.88 -9.12
N ILE A 315 -2.01 -16.16 -8.11
CA ILE A 315 -3.36 -15.62 -8.06
C ILE A 315 -3.24 -14.10 -8.07
N THR A 316 -4.03 -13.44 -8.91
CA THR A 316 -4.07 -11.98 -8.99
C THR A 316 -5.37 -11.49 -8.37
N LEU A 317 -5.27 -10.67 -7.34
CA LEU A 317 -6.37 -10.03 -6.63
C LEU A 317 -6.45 -8.56 -7.04
N SER A 318 -7.65 -8.01 -7.04
CA SER A 318 -7.89 -6.60 -7.33
C SER A 318 -7.52 -5.68 -6.14
N HIS A 319 -7.79 -4.39 -6.27
CA HIS A 319 -7.61 -3.39 -5.21
C HIS A 319 -8.69 -3.46 -4.10
N GLN A 320 -9.68 -4.34 -4.25
CA GLN A 320 -10.74 -4.52 -3.27
C GLN A 320 -10.25 -5.33 -2.07
N GLU A 321 -10.44 -4.80 -0.87
CA GLU A 321 -10.04 -5.48 0.38
C GLU A 321 -10.82 -6.74 0.66
N GLN A 322 -12.09 -6.79 0.25
CA GLN A 322 -12.92 -7.97 0.45
C GLN A 322 -12.29 -9.19 -0.23
N GLU A 323 -11.77 -9.05 -1.46
CA GLU A 323 -11.11 -10.15 -2.17
C GLU A 323 -9.90 -10.70 -1.41
N LEU A 324 -9.05 -9.81 -0.86
CA LEU A 324 -7.89 -10.23 -0.07
C LEU A 324 -8.32 -10.91 1.23
N GLN A 325 -9.32 -10.35 1.91
CA GLN A 325 -9.84 -10.90 3.16
C GLN A 325 -10.41 -12.31 2.92
N ASP A 326 -11.26 -12.45 1.91
CA ASP A 326 -11.93 -13.68 1.52
C ASP A 326 -10.93 -14.76 1.12
N PHE A 327 -9.91 -14.36 0.36
CA PHE A 327 -8.81 -15.24 -0.02
C PHE A 327 -8.06 -15.76 1.23
N LEU A 328 -7.65 -14.88 2.14
CA LEU A 328 -6.92 -15.27 3.35
C LEU A 328 -7.76 -16.17 4.25
N LEU A 329 -9.05 -15.88 4.44
CA LEU A 329 -9.98 -16.74 5.18
C LEU A 329 -10.09 -18.14 4.56
N SER A 330 -10.18 -18.22 3.23
CA SER A 330 -10.19 -19.51 2.53
C SER A 330 -8.89 -20.29 2.76
N GLN A 331 -7.72 -19.63 2.75
CA GLN A 331 -6.44 -20.26 3.03
C GLN A 331 -6.34 -20.76 4.48
N MET A 332 -6.86 -20.01 5.45
CA MET A 332 -6.93 -20.44 6.86
C MET A 332 -7.81 -21.67 7.04
N SER A 333 -8.98 -21.69 6.41
CA SER A 333 -9.88 -22.84 6.46
C SER A 333 -9.22 -24.10 5.87
N GLN A 334 -8.53 -23.96 4.74
CA GLN A 334 -7.77 -25.05 4.12
C GLN A 334 -6.62 -25.54 5.01
N HIS A 335 -5.91 -24.62 5.69
CA HIS A 335 -4.82 -24.97 6.62
C HIS A 335 -5.29 -25.95 7.71
N GLN A 336 -6.46 -25.72 8.30
CA GLN A 336 -7.01 -26.60 9.34
C GLN A 336 -7.25 -28.04 8.84
N VAL A 337 -7.77 -28.22 7.62
CA VAL A 337 -7.98 -29.57 7.05
C VAL A 337 -6.65 -30.23 6.66
N HIS A 338 -5.70 -29.45 6.13
CA HIS A 338 -4.33 -29.93 5.88
C HIS A 338 -3.61 -30.34 7.17
N ALA A 339 -3.85 -29.62 8.28
CA ALA A 339 -3.31 -29.96 9.59
C ALA A 339 -3.82 -31.33 10.06
N VAL A 340 -5.12 -31.59 9.91
CA VAL A 340 -5.72 -32.92 10.20
C VAL A 340 -5.10 -34.01 9.34
N GLN A 341 -4.83 -33.73 8.06
CA GLN A 341 -4.18 -34.69 7.18
C GLN A 341 -2.78 -35.08 7.67
N GLN A 342 -1.98 -34.12 8.14
CA GLN A 342 -0.64 -34.43 8.66
C GLN A 342 -0.72 -35.11 10.03
N LEU A 343 -1.61 -34.64 10.90
CA LEU A 343 -1.85 -35.24 12.21
C LEU A 343 -2.26 -36.71 12.09
N ALA A 344 -3.16 -37.03 11.16
CA ALA A 344 -3.60 -38.40 10.91
C ALA A 344 -2.41 -39.32 10.57
N LYS A 345 -1.46 -38.86 9.76
CA LYS A 345 -0.26 -39.64 9.41
C LYS A 345 0.63 -39.90 10.62
N VAL A 346 0.80 -38.91 11.50
CA VAL A 346 1.61 -39.05 12.72
C VAL A 346 0.94 -40.00 13.72
N MET A 347 -0.39 -39.93 13.85
CA MET A 347 -1.18 -40.78 14.74
C MET A 347 -1.44 -42.20 14.19
N GLY A 348 -0.92 -42.53 13.00
CA GLY A 348 -1.14 -43.83 12.35
C GLY A 348 -2.53 -44.02 11.73
N TRP A 349 -3.33 -42.97 11.64
CA TRP A 349 -4.63 -42.97 10.96
C TRP A 349 -4.47 -42.93 9.44
N GLN A 350 -5.32 -43.66 8.73
CA GLN A 350 -5.30 -43.73 7.27
C GLN A 350 -6.20 -42.67 6.65
N VAL A 351 -5.67 -41.86 5.73
CA VAL A 351 -6.48 -40.89 4.96
C VAL A 351 -7.22 -41.63 3.86
N LEU A 352 -8.55 -41.67 3.95
CA LEU A 352 -9.42 -42.33 2.96
C LEU A 352 -9.81 -41.41 1.82
N SER A 353 -10.07 -40.14 2.12
CA SER A 353 -10.44 -39.12 1.14
C SER A 353 -9.96 -37.76 1.60
N PHE A 354 -9.55 -36.93 0.65
CA PHE A 354 -9.12 -35.57 0.87
C PHE A 354 -9.48 -34.73 -0.35
N SER A 355 -10.17 -33.61 -0.14
CA SER A 355 -10.49 -32.65 -1.20
C SER A 355 -10.38 -31.22 -0.71
N ASN A 356 -9.74 -30.37 -1.50
CA ASN A 356 -9.67 -28.92 -1.28
C ASN A 356 -10.89 -28.18 -1.82
N HIS A 357 -11.71 -28.85 -2.63
CA HIS A 357 -12.85 -28.27 -3.31
C HIS A 357 -14.03 -29.24 -3.23
N VAL A 358 -14.82 -29.12 -2.16
CA VAL A 358 -15.96 -30.00 -1.92
C VAL A 358 -17.18 -29.47 -2.64
N GLY A 359 -17.66 -30.19 -3.65
CA GLY A 359 -18.90 -29.86 -4.38
C GLY A 359 -20.19 -30.34 -3.71
N LEU A 360 -20.12 -30.79 -2.47
CA LEU A 360 -21.25 -31.37 -1.72
C LEU A 360 -21.48 -30.64 -0.39
N GLY A 361 -22.74 -30.40 -0.05
CA GLY A 361 -23.15 -29.69 1.15
C GLY A 361 -23.51 -28.22 0.89
N PRO A 362 -23.56 -27.36 1.92
CA PRO A 362 -23.89 -25.96 1.75
C PRO A 362 -22.85 -25.27 0.88
N ILE A 363 -23.31 -24.38 0.00
CA ILE A 363 -22.44 -23.55 -0.84
C ILE A 363 -21.87 -22.44 0.04
N GLU A 364 -20.55 -22.29 0.04
CA GLU A 364 -19.89 -21.18 0.74
C GLU A 364 -20.01 -19.92 -0.11
N SER A 365 -20.29 -18.77 0.51
CA SER A 365 -20.25 -17.49 -0.21
C SER A 365 -18.83 -17.07 -0.58
N ILE A 366 -17.85 -17.57 0.17
CA ILE A 366 -16.43 -17.23 0.06
C ILE A 366 -15.63 -18.50 -0.20
N GLY A 367 -14.85 -18.52 -1.28
CA GLY A 367 -13.91 -19.60 -1.58
C GLY A 367 -14.57 -20.98 -1.71
N ASN A 368 -13.85 -22.03 -1.32
CA ASN A 368 -14.34 -23.41 -1.34
C ASN A 368 -14.17 -24.07 0.03
N ALA A 369 -15.15 -24.89 0.41
CA ALA A 369 -14.99 -25.79 1.54
C ALA A 369 -14.02 -26.92 1.20
N SER A 370 -13.24 -27.33 2.20
CA SER A 370 -12.34 -28.48 2.14
C SER A 370 -12.83 -29.59 3.05
N ALA A 371 -12.54 -30.85 2.72
CA ALA A 371 -12.92 -31.98 3.54
C ALA A 371 -11.87 -33.09 3.54
N ILE A 372 -11.84 -33.84 4.63
CA ILE A 372 -11.00 -35.01 4.80
C ILE A 372 -11.77 -36.09 5.55
N THR A 373 -11.61 -37.34 5.12
CA THR A 373 -12.08 -38.51 5.84
C THR A 373 -10.89 -39.38 6.19
N VAL A 374 -10.75 -39.70 7.48
CA VAL A 374 -9.67 -40.54 8.01
C VAL A 374 -10.25 -41.75 8.73
N ALA A 375 -9.51 -42.85 8.74
CA ALA A 375 -9.84 -44.08 9.43
C ALA A 375 -8.82 -44.39 10.52
N SER A 376 -9.32 -44.90 11.64
CA SER A 376 -8.51 -45.38 12.75
C SER A 376 -7.58 -46.54 12.32
N PRO A 377 -6.45 -46.76 13.01
CA PRO A 377 -5.49 -47.81 12.67
C PRO A 377 -6.08 -49.24 12.68
N ASN A 378 -7.07 -49.49 13.54
CA ASN A 378 -7.84 -50.75 13.62
C ASN A 378 -9.00 -50.80 12.61
N GLY A 379 -9.34 -49.70 11.95
CA GLY A 379 -10.39 -49.62 10.92
C GLY A 379 -11.82 -49.46 11.46
N ASP A 380 -12.00 -49.55 12.78
CA ASP A 380 -13.28 -49.56 13.50
C ASP A 380 -14.00 -48.20 13.44
N TYR A 381 -13.25 -47.11 13.62
CA TYR A 381 -13.73 -45.74 13.59
C TYR A 381 -13.29 -45.01 12.33
N ALA A 382 -14.10 -44.06 11.88
CA ALA A 382 -13.71 -43.08 10.87
C ALA A 382 -14.14 -41.68 11.30
N ILE A 383 -13.34 -40.67 10.96
CA ILE A 383 -13.66 -39.27 11.21
C ILE A 383 -13.75 -38.58 9.86
N SER A 384 -14.85 -37.86 9.63
CA SER A 384 -15.03 -36.98 8.48
C SER A 384 -15.09 -35.54 8.96
N VAL A 385 -14.24 -34.69 8.40
CA VAL A 385 -14.14 -33.27 8.72
C VAL A 385 -14.46 -32.50 7.44
N ARG A 386 -15.39 -31.56 7.51
CA ARG A 386 -15.64 -30.54 6.48
C ARG A 386 -15.38 -29.18 7.11
N ASN A 387 -14.60 -28.34 6.44
CA ASN A 387 -14.31 -26.98 6.89
C ASN A 387 -14.58 -25.98 5.77
N GLY A 388 -15.45 -25.01 6.05
CA GLY A 388 -15.70 -23.86 5.19
C GLY A 388 -15.14 -22.57 5.82
N PRO A 389 -14.75 -21.57 5.03
CA PRO A 389 -14.30 -20.28 5.56
C PRO A 389 -15.43 -19.49 6.24
N GLU A 390 -16.69 -19.69 5.83
CA GLU A 390 -17.84 -19.06 6.46
C GLU A 390 -18.60 -20.03 7.38
N SER A 391 -18.87 -21.25 6.91
CA SER A 391 -19.62 -22.25 7.69
C SER A 391 -18.84 -22.87 8.85
N GLY A 392 -17.52 -22.69 8.88
CA GLY A 392 -16.64 -23.26 9.90
C GLY A 392 -16.48 -24.77 9.80
N SER A 393 -16.03 -25.38 10.90
CA SER A 393 -15.70 -26.81 10.95
C SER A 393 -16.88 -27.66 11.41
N LYS A 394 -17.21 -28.69 10.62
CA LYS A 394 -18.17 -29.75 10.95
C LYS A 394 -17.45 -31.10 11.01
N ILE A 395 -17.52 -31.76 12.16
CA ILE A 395 -16.84 -33.03 12.41
C ILE A 395 -17.85 -34.14 12.71
N MET A 396 -17.74 -35.23 11.96
CA MET A 396 -18.60 -36.40 12.05
C MET A 396 -17.76 -37.64 12.34
N VAL A 397 -18.17 -38.44 13.32
CA VAL A 397 -17.51 -39.71 13.68
C VAL A 397 -18.41 -40.87 13.27
N GLN A 398 -17.85 -41.80 12.51
CA GLN A 398 -18.46 -43.08 12.18
C GLN A 398 -18.09 -44.10 13.25
N PHE A 399 -19.11 -44.65 13.90
CA PHE A 399 -18.94 -45.68 14.93
C PHE A 399 -19.03 -47.08 14.32
N PRO A 400 -18.42 -48.09 14.95
CA PRO A 400 -18.58 -49.47 14.51
C PRO A 400 -20.04 -49.91 14.71
N ARG A 401 -20.57 -50.72 13.79
CA ARG A 401 -22.00 -51.05 13.76
C ARG A 401 -22.47 -51.82 15.00
N ASN A 402 -21.58 -52.61 15.61
CA ASN A 402 -21.84 -53.37 16.83
C ASN A 402 -22.05 -52.50 18.10
N GLN A 403 -21.57 -51.25 18.13
CA GLN A 403 -21.73 -50.33 19.25
C GLN A 403 -23.03 -49.51 19.18
N CYS A 404 -23.72 -49.52 18.02
CA CYS A 404 -24.95 -48.75 17.83
C CYS A 404 -26.18 -49.60 18.18
N LYS A 405 -26.65 -49.48 19.43
CA LYS A 405 -27.82 -50.21 19.96
C LYS A 405 -29.14 -49.92 19.23
N ASP A 406 -29.22 -48.81 18.49
CA ASP A 406 -30.46 -48.29 17.90
C ASP A 406 -30.58 -48.49 16.37
N LEU A 407 -29.69 -49.25 15.73
CA LEU A 407 -29.82 -49.52 14.29
C LEU A 407 -30.80 -50.68 14.06
N PRO A 408 -31.79 -50.53 13.16
CA PRO A 408 -32.58 -51.67 12.73
C PRO A 408 -31.66 -52.73 12.14
N LYS A 409 -31.81 -53.99 12.57
CA LYS A 409 -31.19 -55.14 11.91
C LYS A 409 -31.64 -55.08 10.46
N SER A 410 -30.69 -54.90 9.54
CA SER A 410 -31.03 -54.84 8.12
C SER A 410 -31.44 -56.23 7.66
N ASP A 411 -32.68 -56.39 7.21
CA ASP A 411 -33.20 -57.68 6.70
C ASP A 411 -32.37 -58.24 5.53
N VAL A 412 -31.59 -57.38 4.86
CA VAL A 412 -30.74 -57.70 3.71
C VAL A 412 -29.34 -58.17 4.12
N LEU A 413 -28.83 -57.77 5.29
CA LEU A 413 -27.47 -58.06 5.75
C LEU A 413 -27.52 -58.83 7.08
N GLN A 414 -28.03 -60.06 7.02
CA GLN A 414 -28.16 -60.94 8.20
C GLN A 414 -26.86 -61.68 8.56
N ASP A 415 -25.91 -61.73 7.63
CA ASP A 415 -24.69 -62.52 7.77
C ASP A 415 -23.65 -61.82 8.68
N SER A 416 -23.07 -62.57 9.61
CA SER A 416 -22.20 -62.06 10.69
C SER A 416 -20.97 -61.31 10.18
N LYS A 417 -20.52 -61.61 8.96
CA LYS A 417 -19.43 -60.92 8.26
C LYS A 417 -19.70 -59.42 8.06
N TRP A 418 -20.97 -59.01 7.95
CA TRP A 418 -21.38 -57.63 7.74
C TRP A 418 -21.43 -56.79 9.01
N ASN A 419 -21.23 -57.40 10.19
CA ASN A 419 -21.10 -56.68 11.46
C ASN A 419 -19.79 -55.89 11.56
N HIS A 420 -18.79 -56.24 10.74
CA HIS A 420 -17.53 -55.49 10.59
C HIS A 420 -17.66 -54.27 9.67
N LEU A 421 -18.83 -54.04 9.07
CA LEU A 421 -19.09 -52.80 8.34
C LEU A 421 -19.25 -51.63 9.32
N ARG A 422 -18.88 -50.44 8.85
CA ARG A 422 -19.01 -49.22 9.63
C ARG A 422 -20.48 -48.80 9.79
N GLY A 423 -20.81 -48.26 10.96
CA GLY A 423 -22.14 -47.78 11.34
C GLY A 423 -22.43 -46.34 10.87
N PRO A 424 -23.44 -45.68 11.44
CA PRO A 424 -23.83 -44.33 11.07
C PRO A 424 -22.81 -43.29 11.58
N PHE A 425 -22.77 -42.16 10.88
CA PHE A 425 -22.04 -40.98 11.33
C PHE A 425 -22.85 -40.24 12.41
N ARG A 426 -22.17 -39.77 13.46
CA ARG A 426 -22.72 -38.85 14.45
C ARG A 426 -21.88 -37.59 14.51
N GLU A 427 -22.55 -36.44 14.63
CA GLU A 427 -21.90 -35.14 14.73
C GLU A 427 -21.28 -34.95 16.12
N VAL A 428 -20.04 -34.48 16.15
CA VAL A 428 -19.35 -34.15 17.39
C VAL A 428 -19.74 -32.73 17.79
N GLN A 429 -20.14 -32.53 19.05
CA GLN A 429 -20.37 -31.20 19.62
C GLN A 429 -19.03 -30.50 19.86
N TRP A 430 -18.43 -29.99 18.77
CA TRP A 430 -17.08 -29.46 18.73
C TRP A 430 -16.80 -28.35 19.75
N ASN A 431 -17.80 -27.48 19.96
CA ASN A 431 -17.69 -26.34 20.88
C ASN A 431 -17.54 -26.76 22.34
N LYS A 432 -17.93 -27.98 22.71
CA LYS A 432 -17.82 -28.51 24.08
C LYS A 432 -16.56 -29.32 24.31
N MET A 433 -15.77 -29.59 23.27
CA MET A 433 -14.55 -30.37 23.38
C MET A 433 -13.43 -29.52 23.96
N GLU A 434 -12.72 -30.05 24.96
CA GLU A 434 -11.56 -29.39 25.55
C GLU A 434 -10.41 -29.32 24.54
N GLY A 435 -9.72 -28.18 24.51
CA GLY A 435 -8.55 -28.00 23.67
C GLY A 435 -8.29 -26.55 23.29
N ARG A 436 -7.00 -26.21 23.20
CA ARG A 436 -6.55 -24.83 22.95
C ARG A 436 -6.74 -24.38 21.50
N ASN A 437 -6.68 -25.31 20.55
CA ASN A 437 -6.86 -25.02 19.13
C ASN A 437 -7.53 -26.21 18.42
N PHE A 438 -7.89 -26.01 17.16
CA PHE A 438 -8.57 -26.99 16.33
C PHE A 438 -7.78 -28.31 16.23
N VAL A 439 -6.48 -28.22 16.00
CA VAL A 439 -5.61 -29.40 15.81
C VAL A 439 -5.49 -30.23 17.09
N TYR A 440 -5.39 -29.58 18.25
CA TYR A 440 -5.33 -30.24 19.56
C TYR A 440 -6.63 -30.99 19.88
N LYS A 441 -7.79 -30.37 19.59
CA LYS A 441 -9.09 -31.06 19.75
C LYS A 441 -9.17 -32.29 18.84
N MET A 442 -8.65 -32.20 17.62
CA MET A 442 -8.59 -33.33 16.69
C MET A 442 -7.65 -34.43 17.19
N GLU A 443 -6.50 -34.08 17.76
CA GLU A 443 -5.57 -35.05 18.35
C GLU A 443 -6.21 -35.79 19.53
N LEU A 444 -6.88 -35.08 20.43
CA LEU A 444 -7.63 -35.68 21.53
C LEU A 444 -8.73 -36.61 21.02
N LEU A 445 -9.48 -36.20 19.99
CA LEU A 445 -10.51 -37.03 19.37
C LEU A 445 -9.93 -38.32 18.77
N MET A 446 -8.84 -38.21 18.00
CA MET A 446 -8.18 -39.35 17.39
C MET A 446 -7.58 -40.29 18.44
N SER A 447 -7.01 -39.73 19.51
CA SER A 447 -6.45 -40.49 20.64
C SER A 447 -7.53 -41.25 21.40
N ALA A 448 -8.68 -40.61 21.66
CA ALA A 448 -9.80 -41.26 22.37
C ALA A 448 -10.44 -42.40 21.56
N LEU A 449 -10.40 -42.32 20.24
CA LEU A 449 -10.95 -43.33 19.33
C LEU A 449 -9.93 -44.40 18.92
N SER A 450 -8.66 -44.22 19.28
CA SER A 450 -7.62 -45.22 19.10
C SER A 450 -7.43 -45.94 20.43
N PRO A 451 -7.81 -47.22 20.57
CA PRO A 451 -7.48 -47.95 21.79
C PRO A 451 -5.96 -47.98 21.93
N CYS A 452 -5.44 -47.46 23.05
CA CYS A 452 -4.04 -47.68 23.41
C CYS A 452 -3.83 -49.20 23.47
N LEU A 453 -2.94 -49.73 22.62
CA LEU A 453 -2.32 -51.02 22.86
C LEU A 453 -1.49 -50.88 24.14
N LEU A 454 -2.13 -51.10 25.29
CA LEU A 454 -1.46 -51.45 26.54
C LEU A 454 -1.23 -52.96 26.57
#